data_AF-U2WD16-F1
#
_entry.id   AF-U2WD16-F1
#
_cell.length_a   1.000
_cell.length_b   1.000
_cell.length_c   1.000
_cell.angle_alpha   90.00
_cell.angle_beta   90.00
_cell.angle_gamma   90.00
#
_symmetry.space_group_name_H-M   'P 1'
#
loop_
_entity.id
_entity.type
_entity.pdbx_description
1 polymer ?
#
loop_
_entity_poly.entity_id
_entity_poly.type
_entity_poly.pdbx_seq_one_letter_code
_entity_poly.pdbx_strand_id
1 'polypeptide(L)'
;MVSPDDIRETLFDCVGFDNLAEKDALTAKAWEAYYDALSSAMEEGNLVMSDYPFSYKQKAKLQDLADRFCYRIITIRLTAPLELLFKRQRERDLDPARHRGHIFSSYHKEDPEPDRSTADDLVPFEAFCA
;
A
#
# COMPACT_ATOMS: atom_id res chain seq x y z
N MET A 1 -13.49 3.27 -5.78
CA MET A 1 -12.55 2.36 -5.10
C MET A 1 -11.42 3.21 -4.58
N VAL A 2 -10.98 3.01 -3.34
CA VAL A 2 -9.88 3.77 -2.74
C VAL A 2 -8.76 2.78 -2.41
N SER A 3 -7.66 2.83 -3.16
CA SER A 3 -6.52 1.93 -3.02
C SER A 3 -5.38 2.67 -2.32
N PRO A 4 -4.83 2.14 -1.20
CA PRO A 4 -3.67 2.72 -0.56
C PRO A 4 -2.41 2.58 -1.42
N ASP A 5 -2.31 1.53 -2.25
CA ASP A 5 -1.18 1.34 -3.17
C ASP A 5 -1.18 2.44 -4.24
N ASP A 6 -2.32 2.75 -4.86
CA ASP A 6 -2.42 3.76 -5.93
C ASP A 6 -2.02 5.16 -5.41
N ILE A 7 -2.49 5.53 -4.21
CA ILE A 7 -2.16 6.80 -3.57
C ILE A 7 -0.67 6.87 -3.26
N ARG A 8 -0.10 5.78 -2.74
CA ARG A 8 1.31 5.71 -2.40
C ARG A 8 2.20 5.79 -3.66
N GLU A 9 1.86 5.06 -4.71
CA GLU A 9 2.57 5.10 -5.99
C GLU A 9 2.53 6.50 -6.59
N THR A 10 1.36 7.17 -6.57
CA THR A 10 1.23 8.56 -7.01
C THR A 10 2.15 9.49 -6.22
N LEU A 11 2.21 9.34 -4.89
CA LEU A 11 3.10 10.15 -4.05
C LEU A 11 4.58 9.89 -4.33
N PHE A 12 4.96 8.63 -4.55
CA PHE A 12 6.32 8.26 -4.94
C PHE A 12 6.69 8.88 -6.29
N ASP A 13 5.80 8.84 -7.27
CA ASP A 13 6.00 9.44 -8.59
C ASP A 13 6.16 10.97 -8.54
N CYS A 14 5.44 11.63 -7.64
CA CYS A 14 5.47 13.09 -7.52
C CYS A 14 6.68 13.60 -6.74
N VAL A 15 7.12 12.87 -5.70
CA VAL A 15 8.11 13.38 -4.73
C VAL A 15 9.45 12.66 -4.85
N GLY A 16 9.45 11.34 -5.10
CA GLY A 16 10.63 10.50 -5.00
C GLY A 16 11.17 10.36 -3.57
N PHE A 17 12.19 9.54 -3.40
CA PHE A 17 12.90 9.35 -2.12
C PHE A 17 14.30 8.77 -2.33
N ASP A 18 15.22 9.11 -1.44
CA ASP A 18 16.62 8.67 -1.52
C ASP A 18 16.98 7.56 -0.53
N ASN A 19 16.09 7.26 0.42
CA ASN A 19 16.33 6.26 1.47
C ASN A 19 15.02 5.76 2.11
N LEU A 20 15.14 4.69 2.92
CA LEU A 20 14.01 4.08 3.63
C LEU A 20 13.30 5.04 4.60
N ALA A 21 14.01 5.97 5.24
CA ALA A 21 13.37 6.91 6.18
C ALA A 21 12.45 7.89 5.45
N GLU A 22 12.86 8.37 4.27
CA GLU A 22 12.02 9.20 3.40
C GLU A 22 10.84 8.41 2.83
N LYS A 23 11.09 7.16 2.39
CA LYS A 23 10.04 6.25 1.93
C LYS A 23 8.98 5.99 3.00
N ASP A 24 9.40 5.79 4.25
CA ASP A 24 8.51 5.60 5.40
C ASP A 24 7.70 6.88 5.69
N ALA A 25 8.34 8.05 5.63
CA ALA A 25 7.66 9.33 5.81
C ALA A 25 6.60 9.57 4.70
N LEU A 26 6.92 9.25 3.46
CA LEU A 26 5.96 9.31 2.34
C LEU A 26 4.84 8.29 2.50
N THR A 27 5.15 7.08 2.98
CA THR A 27 4.15 6.06 3.25
C THR A 27 3.20 6.51 4.36
N ALA A 28 3.68 7.18 5.41
CA ALA A 28 2.84 7.77 6.44
C ALA A 28 1.90 8.84 5.86
N LYS A 29 2.40 9.74 5.00
CA LYS A 29 1.57 10.72 4.29
C LYS A 29 0.55 10.08 3.36
N ALA A 30 0.92 8.98 2.69
CA ALA A 30 -0.01 8.22 1.85
C ALA A 30 -1.17 7.63 2.67
N TRP A 31 -0.91 7.19 3.91
CA TRP A 31 -1.97 6.75 4.81
C TRP A 31 -2.92 7.89 5.20
N GLU A 32 -2.39 9.07 5.52
CA GLU A 32 -3.23 10.25 5.80
C GLU A 32 -4.11 10.59 4.59
N ALA A 33 -3.53 10.68 3.40
CA ALA A 33 -4.26 10.92 2.16
C ALA A 33 -5.30 9.83 1.85
N TYR A 34 -5.00 8.57 2.17
CA TYR A 34 -5.95 7.47 2.05
C TYR A 34 -7.17 7.65 2.97
N TYR A 35 -6.97 8.03 4.22
CA TYR A 35 -8.08 8.29 5.14
C TYR A 35 -8.90 9.51 4.74
N ASP A 36 -8.26 10.56 4.23
CA ASP A 36 -8.96 11.74 3.71
C ASP A 36 -9.80 11.38 2.48
N ALA A 37 -9.27 10.58 1.56
CA ALA A 37 -10.02 10.10 0.40
C ALA A 37 -11.22 9.23 0.79
N LEU A 38 -11.07 8.36 1.79
CA LEU A 38 -12.19 7.61 2.37
C LEU A 38 -13.23 8.54 3.00
N SER A 39 -12.78 9.49 3.83
CA SER A 39 -13.66 10.43 4.53
C SER A 39 -14.50 11.22 3.54
N SER A 40 -13.89 11.80 2.51
CA SER A 40 -14.60 12.56 1.47
C SER A 40 -15.62 11.70 0.73
N ALA A 41 -15.24 10.48 0.31
CA ALA A 41 -16.16 9.57 -0.37
C ALA A 41 -17.34 9.15 0.52
N MET A 42 -17.10 8.95 1.82
CA MET A 42 -18.13 8.58 2.79
C MET A 42 -19.08 9.75 3.10
N GLU A 43 -18.56 10.96 3.19
CA GLU A 43 -19.32 12.20 3.39
C GLU A 43 -20.28 12.47 2.23
N GLU A 44 -19.87 12.18 0.99
CA GLU A 44 -20.72 12.24 -0.19
C GLU A 44 -21.81 11.15 -0.25
N GLY A 45 -21.78 10.17 0.66
CA GLY A 45 -22.75 9.06 0.70
C GLY A 45 -22.46 7.93 -0.30
N ASN A 46 -21.25 7.88 -0.86
CA ASN A 46 -20.88 6.88 -1.86
C ASN A 46 -20.62 5.49 -1.22
N LEU A 47 -20.96 4.42 -1.94
CA LEU A 47 -20.47 3.08 -1.58
C LEU A 47 -18.95 3.02 -1.80
N VAL A 48 -18.20 2.67 -0.75
CA VAL A 48 -16.74 2.62 -0.78
C VAL A 48 -16.24 1.18 -0.74
N MET A 49 -15.26 0.89 -1.61
CA MET A 49 -14.51 -0.36 -1.61
C MET A 49 -13.02 -0.02 -1.55
N SER A 50 -12.28 -0.73 -0.70
CA SER A 50 -10.84 -0.61 -0.56
C SER A 50 -10.19 -1.98 -0.42
N ASP A 51 -9.08 -2.18 -1.13
CA ASP A 51 -8.21 -3.35 -1.10
C ASP A 51 -7.01 -3.09 -0.19
N TYR A 52 -7.25 -3.32 1.10
CA TYR A 52 -6.30 -3.06 2.17
C TYR A 52 -5.64 -4.37 2.64
N PRO A 53 -4.29 -4.44 2.77
CA PRO A 53 -3.66 -5.53 3.48
C PRO A 53 -4.03 -5.44 4.97
N PHE A 54 -5.02 -6.21 5.39
CA PHE A 54 -5.60 -6.16 6.73
C PHE A 54 -4.57 -6.40 7.85
N SER A 55 -3.96 -5.32 8.32
CA SER A 55 -3.21 -5.21 9.57
C SER A 55 -4.09 -4.58 10.66
N TYR A 56 -3.75 -4.81 11.93
CA TYR A 56 -4.44 -4.18 13.05
C TYR A 56 -4.17 -2.67 13.17
N LYS A 57 -3.13 -2.12 12.53
CA LYS A 57 -2.72 -0.72 12.70
C LYS A 57 -3.79 0.27 12.22
N GLN A 58 -4.46 -0.04 11.10
CA GLN A 58 -5.48 0.83 10.50
C GLN A 58 -6.88 0.64 11.10
N LYS A 59 -7.12 -0.44 11.87
CA LYS A 59 -8.46 -0.84 12.35
C LYS A 59 -9.17 0.30 13.09
N ALA A 60 -8.48 0.97 14.01
CA ALA A 60 -9.09 2.01 14.83
C ALA A 60 -9.56 3.20 13.97
N LYS A 61 -8.75 3.64 13.01
CA LYS A 61 -9.09 4.74 12.10
C LYS A 61 -10.25 4.41 11.16
N LEU A 62 -10.26 3.19 10.61
CA LEU A 62 -11.36 2.75 9.74
C LEU A 62 -12.69 2.61 10.52
N GLN A 63 -12.63 2.16 11.77
CA GLN A 63 -13.81 2.09 12.65
C GLN A 63 -14.34 3.50 12.95
N ASP A 64 -13.47 4.43 13.31
CA ASP A 64 -13.83 5.83 13.58
C ASP A 64 -14.53 6.49 12.37
N LEU A 65 -13.99 6.29 11.16
CA LEU A 65 -14.63 6.77 9.93
C LEU A 65 -16.02 6.15 9.72
N ALA A 66 -16.14 4.83 9.88
CA ALA A 66 -17.42 4.14 9.70
C ALA A 66 -18.47 4.60 10.71
N ASP A 67 -18.09 4.79 11.98
CA ASP A 67 -18.99 5.28 13.03
C ASP A 67 -19.40 6.72 12.77
N ARG A 68 -18.44 7.60 12.38
CA ARG A 68 -18.69 9.01 12.07
C ARG A 68 -19.71 9.20 10.95
N PHE A 69 -19.64 8.39 9.90
CA PHE A 69 -20.51 8.51 8.72
C PHE A 69 -21.66 7.49 8.71
N CYS A 70 -21.83 6.70 9.77
CA CYS A 70 -22.87 5.67 9.90
C CYS A 70 -22.81 4.56 8.82
N TYR A 71 -21.61 4.14 8.42
CA TYR A 71 -21.42 3.08 7.42
C TYR A 71 -21.40 1.70 8.06
N ARG A 72 -22.01 0.73 7.39
CA ARG A 72 -21.87 -0.68 7.73
C ARG A 72 -20.62 -1.26 7.05
N ILE A 73 -19.65 -1.71 7.84
CA ILE A 73 -18.45 -2.38 7.33
C ILE A 73 -18.77 -3.82 6.93
N ILE A 74 -18.31 -4.21 5.74
CA ILE A 74 -18.27 -5.62 5.29
C ILE A 74 -16.81 -5.96 4.98
N THR A 75 -16.29 -7.01 5.61
CA THR A 75 -14.92 -7.47 5.39
C THR A 75 -14.92 -8.77 4.59
N ILE A 76 -14.25 -8.78 3.44
CA ILE A 76 -13.99 -9.98 2.65
C ILE A 76 -12.51 -10.33 2.82
N ARG A 77 -12.24 -11.49 3.42
CA ARG A 77 -10.87 -11.98 3.63
C ARG A 77 -10.54 -13.05 2.60
N LEU A 78 -9.58 -12.77 1.73
CA LEU A 78 -9.00 -13.75 0.81
C LEU A 78 -7.86 -14.48 1.52
N THR A 79 -7.84 -15.82 1.46
CA THR A 79 -6.82 -16.64 2.14
C THR A 79 -6.20 -17.65 1.19
N ALA A 80 -4.94 -17.98 1.43
CA ALA A 80 -4.20 -19.03 0.74
C ALA A 80 -3.05 -19.52 1.65
N PRO A 81 -2.42 -20.68 1.36
CA PRO A 81 -1.22 -21.10 2.07
C PRO A 81 -0.13 -20.03 2.02
N LEU A 82 0.58 -19.83 3.14
CA LEU A 82 1.57 -18.76 3.29
C LEU A 82 2.67 -18.82 2.22
N GLU A 83 3.18 -20.02 1.95
CA GLU A 83 4.19 -20.27 0.90
C GLU A 83 3.70 -19.83 -0.48
N LEU A 84 2.42 -20.04 -0.79
CA LEU A 84 1.81 -19.62 -2.05
C LEU A 84 1.65 -18.10 -2.12
N LEU A 85 1.27 -17.46 -1.01
CA LEU A 85 1.18 -16.00 -0.93
C LEU A 85 2.55 -15.35 -1.11
N PHE A 86 3.58 -15.88 -0.46
CA PHE A 86 4.95 -15.39 -0.60
C PHE A 86 5.46 -15.55 -2.04
N LYS A 87 5.26 -16.73 -2.64
CA LYS A 87 5.64 -16.97 -4.04
C LYS A 87 5.00 -15.95 -4.98
N ARG A 88 3.68 -15.73 -4.84
CA ARG A 88 2.95 -14.74 -5.65
C ARG A 88 3.41 -13.32 -5.41
N GLN A 89 3.72 -12.96 -4.16
CA GLN A 89 4.27 -11.65 -3.85
C GLN A 89 5.64 -11.45 -4.50
N ARG A 90 6.53 -12.44 -4.43
CA ARG A 90 7.83 -12.40 -5.09
C ARG A 90 7.71 -12.28 -6.61
N GLU A 91 6.84 -13.06 -7.23
CA GLU A 91 6.55 -12.96 -8.66
C GLU A 91 6.03 -11.57 -9.03
N ARG A 92 5.09 -11.03 -8.25
CA ARG A 92 4.55 -9.68 -8.46
C ARG A 92 5.61 -8.59 -8.27
N ASP A 93 6.41 -8.68 -7.21
CA ASP A 93 7.39 -7.64 -6.88
C ASP A 93 8.50 -7.56 -7.95
N LEU A 94 8.82 -8.67 -8.60
CA LEU A 94 9.77 -8.71 -9.72
C LEU A 94 9.14 -8.45 -11.10
N ASP A 95 7.81 -8.42 -11.20
CA ASP A 95 7.11 -8.15 -12.46
C ASP A 95 7.38 -6.71 -12.93
N PRO A 96 7.69 -6.46 -14.22
CA PRO A 96 7.93 -5.10 -14.75
C PRO A 96 6.81 -4.10 -14.50
N ALA A 97 5.56 -4.55 -14.36
CA ALA A 97 4.42 -3.69 -14.07
C ALA A 97 4.40 -3.20 -12.60
N ARG A 98 5.15 -3.82 -11.68
CA ARG A 98 5.20 -3.35 -10.29
C ARG A 98 5.93 -2.03 -10.21
N HIS A 99 5.33 -1.06 -9.53
CA HIS A 99 5.95 0.23 -9.29
C HIS A 99 7.26 0.09 -8.50
N ARG A 100 8.34 0.69 -9.01
CA ARG A 100 9.72 0.55 -8.49
C ARG A 100 9.84 0.97 -7.02
N GLY A 101 9.09 1.99 -6.63
CA GLY A 101 9.03 2.45 -5.24
C GLY A 101 8.58 1.39 -4.21
N HIS A 102 8.04 0.23 -4.63
CA HIS A 102 7.77 -0.88 -3.69
C HIS A 102 9.00 -1.73 -3.37
N ILE A 103 9.98 -1.80 -4.27
CA ILE A 103 11.06 -2.81 -4.23
C ILE A 103 12.46 -2.21 -4.06
N PHE A 104 12.60 -0.90 -4.25
CA PHE A 104 13.84 -0.17 -4.01
C PHE A 104 13.74 0.74 -2.78
N SER A 105 14.89 0.95 -2.14
CA SER A 105 15.08 1.89 -1.03
C SER A 105 15.22 3.35 -1.47
N SER A 106 15.49 3.58 -2.76
CA SER A 106 15.53 4.89 -3.43
C SER A 106 14.78 4.83 -4.76
N TYR A 107 14.07 5.90 -5.10
CA TYR A 107 13.25 6.00 -6.31
C TYR A 107 13.01 7.46 -6.71
N HIS A 108 13.29 7.80 -7.96
CA HIS A 108 12.71 8.96 -8.64
C HIS A 108 12.11 8.55 -9.98
N LYS A 109 11.00 9.18 -10.36
CA LYS A 109 10.26 8.82 -11.59
C LYS A 109 11.11 8.89 -12.85
N GLU A 110 11.98 9.90 -12.94
CA GLU A 110 12.84 10.16 -14.09
C GLU A 110 14.11 9.29 -14.12
N ASP A 111 14.34 8.46 -13.10
CA ASP A 111 15.49 7.55 -13.08
C ASP A 111 15.37 6.50 -14.19
N PRO A 112 16.49 6.06 -14.81
CA PRO A 112 16.49 4.94 -15.74
C PRO A 112 15.90 3.68 -15.09
N GLU A 113 15.29 2.81 -15.90
CA GLU A 113 14.79 1.51 -15.38
C GLU A 113 15.99 0.69 -14.86
N PRO A 114 16.04 0.38 -13.55
CA PRO A 114 17.12 -0.42 -12.98
C PRO A 114 16.92 -1.91 -13.30
N ASP A 115 17.97 -2.71 -13.15
CA ASP A 115 17.82 -4.16 -13.11
C ASP A 115 17.06 -4.55 -11.83
N ARG A 116 15.86 -5.12 -11.99
CA ARG A 116 15.01 -5.54 -10.85
C ARG A 116 15.63 -6.66 -10.02
N SER A 117 16.63 -7.38 -10.54
CA SER A 117 17.40 -8.34 -9.75
C SER A 117 18.23 -7.68 -8.64
N THR A 118 18.46 -6.36 -8.72
CA THR A 118 19.20 -5.58 -7.72
C THR A 118 18.30 -4.89 -6.69
N ALA A 119 17.00 -5.20 -6.68
CA ALA A 119 16.06 -4.67 -5.69
C ALA A 119 16.53 -4.97 -4.25
N ASP A 120 16.64 -3.91 -3.44
CA ASP A 120 17.25 -3.93 -2.11
C ASP A 120 16.22 -3.83 -0.96
N ASP A 121 14.95 -3.64 -1.28
CA ASP A 121 13.84 -3.57 -0.31
C ASP A 121 12.81 -4.69 -0.52
N LEU A 122 13.27 -5.88 -0.88
CA LEU A 122 12.43 -7.07 -1.00
C LEU A 122 12.25 -7.76 0.36
N VAL A 123 11.00 -8.08 0.71
CA VAL A 123 10.67 -8.76 1.97
C VAL A 123 11.19 -10.20 1.97
N PRO A 124 12.06 -10.61 2.92
CA PRO A 124 12.50 -12.00 3.07
C PRO A 124 11.37 -12.87 3.62
N PHE A 125 11.41 -14.19 3.36
CA PHE A 125 10.34 -15.10 3.76
C PHE A 125 10.13 -15.14 5.27
N GLU A 126 11.21 -15.03 6.03
CA GLU A 126 11.20 -15.02 7.49
C GLU A 126 10.40 -13.83 8.04
N ALA A 127 10.55 -12.65 7.43
CA ALA A 127 9.79 -11.46 7.77
C ALA A 127 8.33 -11.54 7.30
N PHE A 128 8.04 -12.34 6.27
CA PHE A 128 6.69 -12.59 5.79
C PHE A 128 5.87 -13.51 6.71
N CYS A 129 6.55 -14.30 7.55
CA CYS A 129 5.93 -15.20 8.52
C CYS A 129 5.64 -14.54 9.88
N ALA A 130 6.16 -13.34 10.13
CA ALA A 130 6.08 -12.61 11.39
C ALA A 130 4.79 -11.76 11.49
#